data_AF-A0A7X7BJM8-F1
#
_entry.id   AF-A0A7X7BJM8-F1
#
_cell.length_a   1.000
_cell.length_b   1.000
_cell.length_c   1.000
_cell.angle_alpha   90.00
_cell.angle_beta   90.00
_cell.angle_gamma   90.00
#
_symmetry.space_group_name_H-M   'P 1'
#
loop_
_entity.id
_entity.type
_entity.pdbx_description
1 polymer ?
#
loop_
_entity_poly.entity_id
_entity_poly.type
_entity_poly.pdbx_seq_one_letter_code
_entity_poly.pdbx_strand_id
1 'polypeptide(L)' 'IFKGVHYEICVIVNGREYVVHTTKSARIGEVVGLTVEPENIHVMEVEGVGNE' A
#
# COMPACT_ATOMS: atom_id res chain seq x y z
N ILE A 1 -7.03 6.73 7.51
CA ILE A 1 -6.99 7.14 8.93
C ILE A 1 -5.79 8.04 9.15
N PHE A 2 -5.93 9.18 9.83
CA PHE A 2 -4.80 10.06 10.15
C PHE A 2 -4.04 9.55 11.38
N LYS A 3 -2.70 9.44 11.29
CA LYS A 3 -1.81 8.91 12.33
C LYS A 3 -0.96 9.99 13.02
N GLY A 4 -1.37 11.26 12.91
CA GLY A 4 -0.68 12.40 13.52
C GLY A 4 0.26 13.14 12.56
N VAL A 5 0.97 12.42 11.68
CA VAL A 5 1.86 13.04 10.67
C VAL A 5 1.50 12.69 9.23
N HIS A 6 0.82 11.57 9.00
CA HIS A 6 0.38 11.12 7.68
C HIS A 6 -0.97 10.38 7.79
N TYR A 7 -1.60 10.19 6.65
CA TYR A 7 -2.73 9.30 6.45
C TYR A 7 -2.25 7.92 6.05
N GLU A 8 -2.82 6.90 6.68
CA GLU A 8 -2.87 5.54 6.17
C GLU A 8 -4.14 5.38 5.34
N ILE A 9 -3.98 4.99 4.08
CA ILE A 9 -5.09 4.77 3.16
C ILE A 9 -4.98 3.33 2.65
N CYS A 10 -5.98 2.51 2.95
CA CYS A 10 -6.10 1.17 2.38
C CYS A 10 -6.76 1.29 1.01
N VAL A 11 -6.12 0.72 -0.01
CA VAL A 11 -6.61 0.71 -1.38
C VAL A 11 -6.64 -0.70 -1.92
N ILE A 12 -7.67 -1.03 -2.69
CA ILE A 12 -7.79 -2.32 -3.36
C ILE A 12 -7.46 -2.12 -4.84
N VAL A 13 -6.45 -2.83 -5.32
CA VAL A 13 -6.05 -2.83 -6.73
C VAL A 13 -6.01 -4.27 -7.21
N ASN A 14 -6.82 -4.59 -8.22
CA ASN A 14 -6.90 -5.95 -8.80
C ASN A 14 -7.06 -7.06 -7.74
N GLY A 15 -7.87 -6.82 -6.70
CA GLY A 15 -8.12 -7.77 -5.62
C GLY A 15 -7.02 -7.89 -4.56
N ARG A 16 -5.96 -7.09 -4.64
CA ARG A 16 -4.91 -6.98 -3.62
C ARG A 16 -5.10 -5.72 -2.80
N GLU A 17 -4.91 -5.83 -1.49
CA GLU A 17 -4.91 -4.68 -0.59
C GLU A 17 -3.49 -4.08 -0.51
N TYR A 18 -3.42 -2.76 -0.59
CA TYR A 18 -2.20 -1.98 -0.36
C TYR A 18 -2.46 -0.95 0.72
N VAL A 19 -1.46 -0.69 1.55
CA VAL A 19 -1.46 0.39 2.53
C VAL A 19 -0.56 1.50 2.01
N VAL A 20 -1.13 2.69 1.82
CA VAL A 20 -0.43 3.88 1.35
C VAL A 20 -0.25 4.86 2.50
N HIS A 21 1.00 5.25 2.74
CA HIS A 21 1.35 6.33 3.68
C HIS A 21 1.53 7.65 2.91
N THR A 22 0.72 8.67 3.23
CA THR A 22 0.79 9.96 2.54
C THR A 22 0.28 11.10 3.40
N THR A 23 0.74 12.33 3.18
CA THR A 23 0.18 13.53 3.84
C THR A 23 -1.09 14.04 3.16
N LYS A 24 -1.43 13.51 1.99
CA LYS A 24 -2.65 13.85 1.23
C LYS A 24 -3.84 13.04 1.77
N SER A 25 -4.99 13.68 1.90
CA SER A 25 -6.24 12.98 2.22
C SER A 25 -6.90 12.43 0.96
N ALA A 26 -7.68 11.35 1.11
CA ALA A 26 -8.57 10.81 0.09
C ALA A 26 -9.87 10.35 0.75
N ARG A 27 -10.96 10.31 -0.02
CA ARG A 27 -12.27 9.82 0.43
C ARG A 27 -12.45 8.34 0.10
N ILE A 28 -13.31 7.67 0.86
CA ILE A 28 -13.69 6.27 0.55
C ILE A 28 -14.38 6.23 -0.81
N GLY A 29 -13.96 5.30 -1.67
CA GLY A 29 -14.47 5.15 -3.03
C GLY A 29 -13.85 6.10 -4.06
N GLU A 30 -12.97 7.00 -3.65
CA GLU A 30 -12.22 7.86 -4.57
C GLU A 30 -11.16 7.05 -5.32
N VAL A 31 -11.01 7.31 -6.62
CA VAL A 31 -9.95 6.70 -7.43
C VAL A 31 -8.66 7.46 -7.18
N VAL A 32 -7.62 6.76 -6.75
CA VAL A 32 -6.29 7.34 -6.49
C VAL A 32 -5.24 6.71 -7.39
N GLY A 33 -4.21 7.48 -7.72
CA GLY A 33 -3.03 7.00 -8.42
C GLY A 33 -1.90 6.63 -7.45
N LEU A 34 -1.13 5.59 -7.79
CA LEU A 34 0.07 5.19 -7.08
C LEU A 34 1.26 5.21 -8.05
N THR A 35 2.31 5.93 -7.68
CA THR A 35 3.59 5.91 -8.40
C THR A 35 4.64 5.38 -7.44
N VAL A 36 5.43 4.41 -7.88
CA VAL A 36 6.55 3.83 -7.12
C VAL A 36 7.80 4.02 -7.95
N GLU A 37 8.80 4.69 -7.37
CA GLU A 37 10.10 4.85 -8.00
C GLU A 37 10.87 3.51 -7.94
N PRO A 38 11.67 3.16 -8.96
CA PRO A 38 12.37 1.88 -9.01
C PRO A 38 13.23 1.60 -7.78
N GLU A 39 13.83 2.63 -7.18
CA GLU A 39 14.72 2.51 -6.02
C GLU A 39 13.97 2.13 -4.74
N ASN A 40 12.64 2.34 -4.71
CA ASN A 40 11.79 2.03 -3.57
C ASN A 40 11.18 0.61 -3.64
N ILE A 41 11.51 -0.17 -4.67
CA ILE A 41 11.03 -1.55 -4.81
C ILE A 41 12.00 -2.49 -4.11
N HIS A 42 11.51 -3.16 -3.06
CA HIS A 42 12.24 -4.22 -2.39
C HIS A 42 11.61 -5.58 -2.73
N VAL A 43 12.42 -6.49 -3.28
CA VAL A 43 12.00 -7.87 -3.58
C VAL A 43 12.38 -8.74 -2.39
N MET A 44 11.38 -9.31 -1.71
CA MET A 44 11.60 -10.24 -0.60
C MET A 44 11.42 -11.68 -1.08
N GLU A 45 12.23 -12.59 -0.55
CA GLU A 45 12.00 -14.01 -0.72
C GLU A 45 10.74 -14.42 0.03
N VAL A 46 9.86 -15.16 -0.62
CA VAL A 46 8.72 -15.77 0.03
C VAL A 46 9.26 -17.00 0.74
N GLU A 47 9.52 -16.90 2.06
CA GLU A 47 9.78 -18.10 2.85
C GLU A 47 8.57 -19.02 2.70
N GLY A 48 8.81 -20.16 2.06
CA GLY A 48 7.77 -21.09 1.68
C GLY A 48 6.93 -21.48 2.89
N VAL A 49 5.61 -21.45 2.70
CA VAL A 49 4.68 -22.32 3.41
C VAL A 49 5.36 -23.67 3.57
N GLY A 50 5.69 -24.03 4.80
CA GLY A 50 6.41 -25.27 5.10
C GLY A 50 5.74 -26.45 4.40
N ASN A 51 6.54 -27.26 3.72
CA ASN A 51 6.10 -28.59 3.31
C ASN A 51 5.65 -29.35 4.56
N GLU A 52 4.34 -29.53 4.70
CA GLU A 52 3.76 -30.67 5.43
C GLU A 52 3.78 -31.91 4.54
#